data_AF-A0A851IK66-F1
#
_entry.id   AF-A0A851IK66-F1
#
_cell.length_a   1.000
_cell.length_b   1.000
_cell.length_c   1.000
_cell.angle_alpha   90.00
_cell.angle_beta   90.00
_cell.angle_gamma   90.00
#
_symmetry.space_group_name_H-M   'P 1'
#
loop_
_entity.id
_entity.type
_entity.pdbx_description
1 polymer ?
#
loop_
_entity_poly.entity_id
_entity_poly.type
_entity_poly.pdbx_seq_one_letter_code
_entity_poly.pdbx_strand_id
1 'polypeptide(L)'
;MSYKEKISKFIDEHIDEYKQIALKIHDKPEVSNYEFEACKLLSEKLGEEGFDVKVDVAGHRTGFTATYKSRKKGPVIAFLAEYDALVGIGHACGHNLFGANSSLAAAGLKSVIDEVGGEVRVYGTPGEEGGENSSAKGSFVREGFFKDVDIALCAHPADRNAVSSNLLAIIPLTVRFFGKPAHSAASPEQGINALDAVIQVFNGVNALRQHVTPDVRIHGIITSGGDAPNIVPEFAEAKFYLRANTKKQVEELRIKFDNIVKGAGLQTGARGELIQEENSVDDMVMTRTLDEIYAKNVEDLGYEIDHFGKKSIGSSDVGNVSYVVPTIQPSFRISLDKIVGHTEGFKQASCSEYGLESIRFCSKALAYTALELILDKNLLEEVKKDYQESLKKLI
;
A
#
# COMPACT_ATOMS: atom_id res chain seq x y z
N MET A 1 -0.23 28.78 24.26
CA MET A 1 -0.58 27.48 23.69
C MET A 1 0.61 27.00 22.87
N SER A 2 1.21 25.86 23.20
CA SER A 2 2.27 25.25 22.40
C SER A 2 1.74 24.86 21.01
N TYR A 3 2.63 24.63 20.04
CA TYR A 3 2.18 24.18 18.71
C TYR A 3 1.44 22.83 18.78
N LYS A 4 1.88 21.89 19.63
CA LYS A 4 1.16 20.63 19.87
C LYS A 4 -0.24 20.86 20.43
N GLU A 5 -0.41 21.78 21.37
CA GLU A 5 -1.73 22.12 21.91
C GLU A 5 -2.65 22.75 20.84
N LYS A 6 -2.12 23.59 19.94
CA LYS A 6 -2.89 24.15 18.81
C LYS A 6 -3.35 23.05 17.84
N ILE A 7 -2.45 22.14 17.47
CA ILE A 7 -2.76 20.97 16.64
C ILE A 7 -3.82 20.10 17.33
N SER A 8 -3.64 19.78 18.61
CA SER A 8 -4.61 18.99 19.39
C SER A 8 -5.97 19.63 19.38
N LYS A 9 -6.04 20.94 19.64
CA LYS A 9 -7.30 21.69 19.66
C LYS A 9 -8.00 21.61 18.31
N PHE A 10 -7.27 21.83 17.21
CA PHE A 10 -7.84 21.70 15.86
C PHE A 10 -8.41 20.29 15.63
N ILE A 11 -7.62 19.26 15.96
CA ILE A 11 -8.03 17.86 15.80
C ILE A 11 -9.28 17.56 16.65
N ASP A 12 -9.31 18.00 17.89
CA ASP A 12 -10.42 17.76 18.81
C ASP A 12 -11.71 18.48 18.37
N GLU A 13 -11.59 19.64 17.71
CA GLU A 13 -12.72 20.40 17.16
C GLU A 13 -13.31 19.77 15.88
N HIS A 14 -12.52 19.09 15.06
CA HIS A 14 -12.95 18.53 13.77
C HIS A 14 -13.12 17.01 13.76
N ILE A 15 -12.78 16.33 14.86
CA ILE A 15 -12.78 14.87 14.96
C ILE A 15 -14.11 14.22 14.56
N ASP A 16 -15.24 14.82 14.93
CA ASP A 16 -16.55 14.22 14.70
C ASP A 16 -16.89 14.22 13.20
N GLU A 17 -16.47 15.24 12.46
CA GLU A 17 -16.64 15.29 11.00
C GLU A 17 -15.83 14.17 10.32
N TYR A 18 -14.59 13.93 10.77
CA TYR A 18 -13.76 12.86 10.23
C TYR A 18 -14.25 11.46 10.60
N LYS A 19 -14.83 11.27 11.79
CA LYS A 19 -15.53 10.02 12.14
C LYS A 19 -16.73 9.79 11.24
N GLN A 20 -17.50 10.83 10.93
CA GLN A 20 -18.63 10.72 10.00
C GLN A 20 -18.16 10.41 8.57
N ILE A 21 -17.05 10.98 8.12
CA ILE A 21 -16.44 10.61 6.83
C ILE A 21 -16.02 9.13 6.85
N ALA A 22 -15.30 8.69 7.88
CA ALA A 22 -14.88 7.29 8.02
C ALA A 22 -16.06 6.31 8.07
N LEU A 23 -17.18 6.69 8.69
CA LEU A 23 -18.42 5.90 8.67
C LEU A 23 -19.06 5.85 7.29
N LYS A 24 -19.16 6.98 6.58
CA LYS A 24 -19.73 7.00 5.22
C LYS A 24 -18.90 6.16 4.24
N ILE A 25 -17.57 6.21 4.36
CA ILE A 25 -16.66 5.37 3.59
C ILE A 25 -16.91 3.90 3.93
N HIS A 26 -17.05 3.57 5.23
CA HIS A 26 -17.37 2.22 5.67
C HIS A 26 -18.70 1.68 5.11
N ASP A 27 -19.74 2.50 5.15
CA ASP A 27 -21.11 2.17 4.71
C ASP A 27 -21.22 1.97 3.19
N LYS A 28 -20.32 2.59 2.41
CA LYS A 28 -20.25 2.46 0.94
C LYS A 28 -18.87 1.91 0.55
N PRO A 29 -18.59 0.63 0.81
CA PRO A 29 -17.31 0.05 0.49
C PRO A 29 -17.11 0.01 -1.03
N GLU A 30 -16.02 0.61 -1.49
CA GLU A 30 -15.62 0.68 -2.89
C GLU A 30 -14.25 0.02 -3.06
N VAL A 31 -14.14 -0.88 -4.04
CA VAL A 31 -12.93 -1.68 -4.28
C VAL A 31 -11.87 -0.88 -5.04
N SER A 32 -10.63 -1.42 -5.09
CA SER A 32 -9.49 -0.85 -5.79
C SER A 32 -9.85 -0.19 -7.13
N ASN A 33 -9.48 1.07 -7.29
CA ASN A 33 -9.72 1.94 -8.47
C ASN A 33 -11.18 2.37 -8.72
N TYR A 34 -12.10 2.05 -7.82
CA TYR A 34 -13.51 2.45 -7.89
C TYR A 34 -13.98 3.22 -6.65
N GLU A 35 -13.05 3.69 -5.82
CA GLU A 35 -13.24 4.43 -4.56
C GLU A 35 -13.66 5.89 -4.76
N PHE A 36 -14.62 6.13 -5.63
CA PHE A 36 -15.05 7.48 -6.02
C PHE A 36 -15.66 8.27 -4.87
N GLU A 37 -16.49 7.64 -4.03
CA GLU A 37 -17.07 8.31 -2.87
C GLU A 37 -16.00 8.63 -1.84
N ALA A 38 -15.14 7.68 -1.53
CA ALA A 38 -14.12 7.87 -0.50
C ALA A 38 -13.10 8.93 -0.90
N CYS A 39 -12.62 8.87 -2.15
CA CYS A 39 -11.78 9.91 -2.76
C CYS A 39 -12.45 11.28 -2.68
N LYS A 40 -13.73 11.37 -3.09
CA LYS A 40 -14.49 12.62 -3.04
C LYS A 40 -14.60 13.17 -1.63
N LEU A 41 -15.06 12.38 -0.66
CA LEU A 41 -15.29 12.82 0.72
C LEU A 41 -14.01 13.36 1.37
N LEU A 42 -12.88 12.65 1.20
CA LEU A 42 -11.61 13.08 1.78
C LEU A 42 -11.04 14.31 1.08
N SER A 43 -11.08 14.33 -0.26
CA SER A 43 -10.52 15.42 -1.05
C SER A 43 -11.34 16.72 -0.91
N GLU A 44 -12.67 16.65 -0.87
CA GLU A 44 -13.54 17.80 -0.60
C GLU A 44 -13.30 18.35 0.81
N LYS A 45 -13.22 17.48 1.82
CA LYS A 45 -12.96 17.89 3.21
C LYS A 45 -11.64 18.64 3.34
N LEU A 46 -10.56 18.15 2.73
CA LEU A 46 -9.27 18.84 2.71
C LEU A 46 -9.33 20.16 1.93
N GLY A 47 -10.12 20.24 0.86
CA GLY A 47 -10.39 21.48 0.14
C GLY A 47 -11.08 22.54 1.01
N GLU A 48 -12.08 22.15 1.79
CA GLU A 48 -12.76 23.02 2.77
C GLU A 48 -11.79 23.56 3.83
N GLU A 49 -10.79 22.77 4.21
CA GLU A 49 -9.74 23.15 5.17
C GLU A 49 -8.62 23.98 4.53
N GLY A 50 -8.73 24.28 3.24
CA GLY A 50 -7.90 25.22 2.51
C GLY A 50 -6.67 24.61 1.83
N PHE A 51 -6.64 23.29 1.62
CA PHE A 51 -5.63 22.66 0.76
C PHE A 51 -5.94 22.91 -0.73
N ASP A 52 -4.91 23.04 -1.57
CA ASP A 52 -5.02 22.97 -3.03
C ASP A 52 -5.14 21.49 -3.43
N VAL A 53 -6.32 21.11 -3.94
CA VAL A 53 -6.69 19.71 -4.20
C VAL A 53 -6.73 19.44 -5.71
N LYS A 54 -6.12 18.32 -6.12
CA LYS A 54 -6.21 17.78 -7.47
C LYS A 54 -6.54 16.30 -7.41
N VAL A 55 -7.60 15.91 -8.11
CA VAL A 55 -8.01 14.50 -8.30
C VAL A 55 -7.54 14.00 -9.66
N ASP A 56 -7.60 12.69 -9.88
CA ASP A 56 -7.15 12.03 -11.10
C ASP A 56 -5.64 12.25 -11.36
N VAL A 57 -4.84 11.80 -10.41
CA VAL A 57 -3.37 11.98 -10.42
C VAL A 57 -2.65 10.65 -10.48
N ALA A 58 -1.39 10.69 -10.95
CA ALA A 58 -0.52 9.52 -11.07
C ALA A 58 -1.08 8.34 -11.91
N GLY A 59 -2.04 8.61 -12.79
CA GLY A 59 -2.73 7.58 -13.59
C GLY A 59 -3.87 6.87 -12.86
N HIS A 60 -4.37 7.43 -11.75
CA HIS A 60 -5.44 6.86 -10.92
C HIS A 60 -6.60 7.83 -10.80
N ARG A 61 -7.76 7.45 -11.35
CA ARG A 61 -8.99 8.26 -11.38
C ARG A 61 -9.51 8.64 -9.99
N THR A 62 -9.24 7.80 -9.01
CA THR A 62 -9.59 7.98 -7.60
C THR A 62 -8.38 8.36 -6.76
N GLY A 63 -7.22 8.66 -7.36
CA GLY A 63 -6.06 9.23 -6.67
C GLY A 63 -6.19 10.75 -6.54
N PHE A 64 -5.65 11.32 -5.47
CA PHE A 64 -5.62 12.78 -5.30
C PHE A 64 -4.35 13.30 -4.61
N THR A 65 -4.05 14.59 -4.81
CA THR A 65 -3.13 15.37 -3.97
C THR A 65 -3.88 16.49 -3.30
N ALA A 66 -3.64 16.73 -2.01
CA ALA A 66 -4.04 17.94 -1.31
C ALA A 66 -2.79 18.63 -0.75
N THR A 67 -2.52 19.88 -1.11
CA THR A 67 -1.26 20.55 -0.74
C THR A 67 -1.49 21.90 -0.07
N TYR A 68 -0.73 22.18 0.99
CA TYR A 68 -0.70 23.49 1.63
C TYR A 68 0.74 23.91 1.89
N LYS A 69 1.14 25.06 1.33
CA LYS A 69 2.49 25.57 1.40
C LYS A 69 2.56 26.88 2.17
N SER A 70 3.33 26.89 3.24
CA SER A 70 3.66 28.10 3.99
C SER A 70 4.57 29.02 3.18
N ARG A 71 4.49 30.33 3.46
CA ARG A 71 5.49 31.30 2.97
C ARG A 71 6.85 31.12 3.64
N LYS A 72 6.87 30.57 4.85
CA LYS A 72 8.10 30.29 5.61
C LYS A 72 8.67 28.96 5.13
N LYS A 73 9.97 28.95 4.80
CA LYS A 73 10.68 27.75 4.37
C LYS A 73 10.70 26.70 5.48
N GLY A 74 10.65 25.44 5.09
CA GLY A 74 10.71 24.27 5.96
C GLY A 74 10.63 23.00 5.12
N PRO A 75 10.63 21.81 5.76
CA PRO A 75 10.54 20.55 5.04
C PRO A 75 9.15 20.32 4.42
N VAL A 76 9.10 19.41 3.46
CA VAL A 76 7.87 18.91 2.82
C VAL A 76 7.48 17.59 3.45
N ILE A 77 6.34 17.56 4.14
CA ILE A 77 5.83 16.37 4.83
C ILE A 77 4.62 15.83 4.07
N ALA A 78 4.67 14.56 3.66
CA ALA A 78 3.55 13.89 3.02
C ALA A 78 2.81 12.96 3.99
N PHE A 79 1.49 12.97 3.95
CA PHE A 79 0.61 12.03 4.64
C PHE A 79 -0.06 11.15 3.59
N LEU A 80 0.05 9.82 3.72
CA LEU A 80 -0.54 8.88 2.77
C LEU A 80 -1.94 8.49 3.25
N ALA A 81 -2.93 8.51 2.36
CA ALA A 81 -4.32 8.19 2.68
C ALA A 81 -4.82 7.04 1.79
N GLU A 82 -5.20 5.93 2.41
CA GLU A 82 -5.84 4.78 1.77
C GLU A 82 -7.33 4.77 2.08
N TYR A 83 -8.12 4.14 1.20
CA TYR A 83 -9.59 4.14 1.32
C TYR A 83 -10.28 3.09 0.44
N ASP A 84 -9.56 2.08 -0.05
CA ASP A 84 -10.14 0.95 -0.78
C ASP A 84 -10.70 -0.13 0.16
N ALA A 85 -11.67 -0.87 -0.36
CA ALA A 85 -12.32 -1.98 0.33
C ALA A 85 -12.00 -3.32 -0.34
N LEU A 86 -12.13 -4.39 0.44
CA LEU A 86 -11.98 -5.76 -0.04
C LEU A 86 -13.26 -6.25 -0.72
N VAL A 87 -13.11 -6.97 -1.84
CA VAL A 87 -14.21 -7.60 -2.59
C VAL A 87 -15.01 -8.52 -1.67
N GLY A 88 -16.32 -8.28 -1.57
CA GLY A 88 -17.26 -9.15 -0.86
C GLY A 88 -17.33 -8.99 0.66
N ILE A 89 -16.36 -8.33 1.31
CA ILE A 89 -16.34 -8.15 2.78
C ILE A 89 -16.36 -6.67 3.20
N GLY A 90 -15.96 -5.73 2.34
CA GLY A 90 -15.93 -4.29 2.65
C GLY A 90 -14.62 -3.88 3.33
N HIS A 91 -14.65 -2.87 4.20
CA HIS A 91 -13.45 -2.34 4.89
C HIS A 91 -12.94 -3.24 6.02
N ALA A 92 -12.73 -4.52 5.73
CA ALA A 92 -12.14 -5.50 6.65
C ALA A 92 -10.62 -5.35 6.85
N CYS A 93 -9.99 -4.39 6.17
CA CYS A 93 -8.64 -3.89 6.47
C CYS A 93 -8.66 -2.49 7.12
N GLY A 94 -9.84 -1.89 7.30
CA GLY A 94 -10.02 -0.63 8.03
C GLY A 94 -9.54 0.63 7.31
N HIS A 95 -9.39 0.59 5.98
CA HIS A 95 -8.92 1.76 5.20
C HIS A 95 -9.86 2.97 5.32
N ASN A 96 -11.11 2.78 5.75
CA ASN A 96 -12.01 3.87 6.12
C ASN A 96 -11.47 4.74 7.27
N LEU A 97 -10.72 4.15 8.22
CA LEU A 97 -10.02 4.88 9.29
C LEU A 97 -8.67 5.43 8.81
N PHE A 98 -7.96 4.69 7.95
CA PHE A 98 -6.63 5.07 7.45
C PHE A 98 -6.67 6.44 6.75
N GLY A 99 -7.53 6.59 5.74
CA GLY A 99 -7.63 7.84 4.98
C GLY A 99 -8.08 9.02 5.82
N ALA A 100 -9.01 8.81 6.74
CA ALA A 100 -9.48 9.83 7.68
C ALA A 100 -8.36 10.27 8.65
N ASN A 101 -7.58 9.33 9.19
CA ASN A 101 -6.46 9.61 10.10
C ASN A 101 -5.41 10.50 9.46
N SER A 102 -4.94 10.11 8.28
CA SER A 102 -3.90 10.85 7.57
C SER A 102 -4.37 12.24 7.14
N SER A 103 -5.62 12.35 6.71
CA SER A 103 -6.22 13.62 6.32
C SER A 103 -6.36 14.57 7.52
N LEU A 104 -6.87 14.08 8.66
CA LEU A 104 -7.00 14.89 9.88
C LEU A 104 -5.63 15.25 10.48
N ALA A 105 -4.64 14.36 10.40
CA ALA A 105 -3.27 14.65 10.85
C ALA A 105 -2.67 15.83 10.05
N ALA A 106 -2.82 15.79 8.72
CA ALA A 106 -2.35 16.86 7.83
C ALA A 106 -3.08 18.18 8.11
N ALA A 107 -4.41 18.15 8.27
CA ALA A 107 -5.21 19.33 8.61
C ALA A 107 -4.81 19.94 9.96
N GLY A 108 -4.61 19.08 10.97
CA GLY A 108 -4.07 19.45 12.27
C GLY A 108 -2.72 20.14 12.16
N LEU A 109 -1.76 19.56 11.44
CA LEU A 109 -0.45 20.17 11.21
C LEU A 109 -0.55 21.50 10.45
N LYS A 110 -1.43 21.58 9.45
CA LYS A 110 -1.66 22.79 8.67
C LYS A 110 -2.12 23.97 9.53
N SER A 111 -2.79 23.73 10.66
CA SER A 111 -3.20 24.80 11.60
C SER A 111 -2.04 25.63 12.17
N VAL A 112 -0.80 25.12 12.12
CA VAL A 112 0.40 25.81 12.62
C VAL A 112 1.48 26.02 11.55
N ILE A 113 1.30 25.49 10.33
CA ILE A 113 2.35 25.45 9.30
C ILE A 113 2.81 26.84 8.85
N ASP A 114 1.95 27.85 8.89
CA ASP A 114 2.35 29.23 8.58
C ASP A 114 3.29 29.83 9.64
N GLU A 115 3.22 29.36 10.88
CA GLU A 115 4.10 29.77 11.98
C GLU A 115 5.43 29.00 11.96
N VAL A 116 5.38 27.68 11.71
CA VAL A 116 6.55 26.80 11.79
C VAL A 116 7.34 26.72 10.47
N GLY A 117 6.66 26.85 9.33
CA GLY A 117 7.24 26.77 7.99
C GLY A 117 7.17 25.37 7.38
N GLY A 118 7.33 25.31 6.06
CA GLY A 118 7.30 24.06 5.28
C GLY A 118 6.02 23.87 4.47
N GLU A 119 5.78 22.63 4.08
CA GLU A 119 4.68 22.24 3.21
C GLU A 119 4.05 20.95 3.72
N VAL A 120 2.72 20.91 3.78
CA VAL A 120 1.94 19.73 4.14
C VAL A 120 1.28 19.20 2.89
N ARG A 121 1.45 17.91 2.62
CA ARG A 121 0.80 17.23 1.49
C ARG A 121 0.02 16.02 1.99
N VAL A 122 -1.15 15.78 1.43
CA VAL A 122 -1.88 14.52 1.53
C VAL A 122 -1.90 13.88 0.15
N TYR A 123 -1.51 12.63 0.06
CA TYR A 123 -1.61 11.83 -1.15
C TYR A 123 -2.66 10.75 -0.93
N GLY A 124 -3.78 10.86 -1.62
CA GLY A 124 -4.80 9.83 -1.69
C GLY A 124 -4.37 8.74 -2.67
N THR A 125 -4.12 7.55 -2.13
CA THR A 125 -3.47 6.45 -2.84
C THR A 125 -4.41 5.24 -2.88
N PRO A 126 -5.21 5.09 -3.95
CA PRO A 126 -6.19 4.02 -4.08
C PRO A 126 -5.57 2.64 -4.34
N GLY A 127 -6.40 1.61 -4.17
CA GLY A 127 -6.11 0.22 -4.53
C GLY A 127 -4.89 -0.39 -3.85
N GLU A 128 -4.69 -0.18 -2.55
CA GLU A 128 -3.61 -0.86 -1.83
C GLU A 128 -3.77 -2.39 -1.87
N GLU A 129 -5.02 -2.88 -1.80
CA GLU A 129 -5.38 -4.30 -1.69
C GLU A 129 -5.14 -5.13 -2.97
N GLY A 130 -4.64 -4.50 -4.04
CA GLY A 130 -4.33 -5.17 -5.30
C GLY A 130 -5.42 -5.01 -6.37
N GLY A 131 -5.22 -5.64 -7.53
CA GLY A 131 -6.12 -5.57 -8.69
C GLY A 131 -5.52 -4.84 -9.90
N GLU A 132 -6.27 -4.81 -11.01
CA GLU A 132 -5.79 -4.17 -12.24
C GLU A 132 -5.47 -2.68 -12.01
N ASN A 133 -4.26 -2.25 -12.37
CA ASN A 133 -3.72 -0.91 -12.13
C ASN A 133 -3.81 -0.47 -10.65
N SER A 134 -3.64 -1.38 -9.70
CA SER A 134 -3.67 -1.08 -8.26
C SER A 134 -2.30 -0.64 -7.72
N SER A 135 -2.20 -0.51 -6.40
CA SER A 135 -0.99 -0.15 -5.66
C SER A 135 -0.47 1.22 -6.09
N ALA A 136 -1.35 2.22 -5.92
CA ALA A 136 -1.15 3.57 -6.45
C ALA A 136 0.11 4.24 -5.90
N LYS A 137 0.60 3.90 -4.69
CA LYS A 137 1.83 4.49 -4.15
C LYS A 137 3.03 4.24 -5.07
N GLY A 138 3.12 3.06 -5.67
CA GLY A 138 4.13 2.75 -6.69
C GLY A 138 4.03 3.65 -7.92
N SER A 139 2.80 4.03 -8.32
CA SER A 139 2.59 4.98 -9.41
C SER A 139 2.94 6.41 -9.02
N PHE A 140 2.58 6.87 -7.81
CA PHE A 140 2.99 8.19 -7.30
C PHE A 140 4.52 8.33 -7.25
N VAL A 141 5.22 7.27 -6.84
CA VAL A 141 6.70 7.19 -6.87
C VAL A 141 7.22 7.34 -8.29
N ARG A 142 6.70 6.53 -9.23
CA ARG A 142 7.12 6.55 -10.64
C ARG A 142 6.90 7.91 -11.32
N GLU A 143 5.75 8.54 -11.07
CA GLU A 143 5.40 9.85 -11.62
C GLU A 143 6.11 11.01 -10.89
N GLY A 144 6.87 10.73 -9.83
CA GLY A 144 7.78 11.67 -9.20
C GLY A 144 7.16 12.57 -8.13
N PHE A 145 6.01 12.20 -7.54
CA PHE A 145 5.34 12.96 -6.48
C PHE A 145 6.14 13.06 -5.18
N PHE A 146 7.14 12.19 -4.99
CA PHE A 146 7.99 12.16 -3.80
C PHE A 146 9.38 12.78 -4.00
N LYS A 147 9.69 13.34 -5.17
CA LYS A 147 11.06 13.83 -5.50
C LYS A 147 11.57 14.93 -4.57
N ASP A 148 10.67 15.74 -4.02
CA ASP A 148 10.97 16.86 -3.13
C ASP A 148 10.36 16.67 -1.73
N VAL A 149 9.83 15.49 -1.42
CA VAL A 149 9.28 15.15 -0.10
C VAL A 149 10.43 14.79 0.84
N ASP A 150 10.41 15.32 2.07
CA ASP A 150 11.44 15.04 3.07
C ASP A 150 11.14 13.78 3.90
N ILE A 151 9.86 13.56 4.24
CA ILE A 151 9.36 12.34 4.92
C ILE A 151 7.91 12.04 4.48
N ALA A 152 7.52 10.77 4.54
CA ALA A 152 6.14 10.32 4.36
C ALA A 152 5.62 9.59 5.61
N LEU A 153 4.39 9.91 6.03
CA LEU A 153 3.77 9.41 7.25
C LEU A 153 2.42 8.78 6.95
N CYS A 154 2.14 7.64 7.56
CA CYS A 154 0.82 7.03 7.61
C CYS A 154 0.73 6.11 8.82
N ALA A 155 -0.44 5.54 9.09
CA ALA A 155 -0.59 4.51 10.10
C ALA A 155 -1.74 3.59 9.70
N HIS A 156 -1.57 2.30 9.97
CA HIS A 156 -2.51 1.26 9.57
C HIS A 156 -3.33 0.77 10.78
N PRO A 157 -4.65 0.58 10.68
CA PRO A 157 -5.43 0.01 11.78
C PRO A 157 -4.99 -1.43 12.08
N ALA A 158 -5.00 -1.84 13.36
CA ALA A 158 -4.67 -3.20 13.78
C ALA A 158 -5.27 -3.56 15.14
N ASP A 159 -4.87 -4.72 15.67
CA ASP A 159 -5.20 -5.19 17.02
C ASP A 159 -4.31 -4.59 18.12
N ARG A 160 -3.29 -3.78 17.77
CA ARG A 160 -2.37 -3.13 18.70
C ARG A 160 -1.75 -1.86 18.10
N ASN A 161 -1.16 -1.05 18.98
CA ASN A 161 -0.23 -0.01 18.58
C ASN A 161 1.17 -0.63 18.44
N ALA A 162 1.82 -0.45 17.30
CA ALA A 162 3.21 -0.88 17.11
C ALA A 162 3.91 0.04 16.12
N VAL A 163 5.22 0.16 16.22
CA VAL A 163 6.04 0.80 15.19
C VAL A 163 5.99 0.03 13.86
N SER A 164 6.55 0.61 12.81
CA SER A 164 6.61 -0.02 11.49
C SER A 164 7.26 -1.41 11.56
N SER A 165 6.80 -2.31 10.70
CA SER A 165 7.32 -3.68 10.57
C SER A 165 7.79 -3.95 9.15
N ASN A 166 8.69 -4.91 8.97
CA ASN A 166 9.09 -5.35 7.65
C ASN A 166 7.88 -5.82 6.83
N LEU A 167 7.85 -5.45 5.54
CA LEU A 167 6.86 -5.89 4.57
C LEU A 167 7.53 -6.78 3.51
N LEU A 168 6.75 -7.65 2.87
CA LEU A 168 7.24 -8.52 1.81
C LEU A 168 7.07 -7.86 0.44
N ALA A 169 8.04 -8.05 -0.45
CA ALA A 169 7.94 -7.63 -1.83
C ALA A 169 7.09 -8.62 -2.65
N ILE A 170 6.24 -8.11 -3.54
CA ILE A 170 5.35 -8.89 -4.42
C ILE A 170 5.45 -8.40 -5.87
N ILE A 171 5.54 -9.34 -6.80
CA ILE A 171 5.34 -9.10 -8.24
C ILE A 171 4.10 -9.91 -8.71
N PRO A 172 2.98 -9.25 -9.04
CA PRO A 172 1.83 -9.85 -9.71
C PRO A 172 2.09 -10.05 -11.20
N LEU A 173 1.68 -11.20 -11.75
CA LEU A 173 1.90 -11.57 -13.14
C LEU A 173 0.69 -12.29 -13.73
N THR A 174 0.34 -11.90 -14.95
CA THR A 174 -0.59 -12.61 -15.83
C THR A 174 0.22 -13.27 -16.94
N VAL A 175 0.08 -14.59 -17.08
CA VAL A 175 0.71 -15.41 -18.12
C VAL A 175 -0.36 -15.81 -19.13
N ARG A 176 -0.18 -15.45 -20.40
CA ARG A 176 -1.07 -15.85 -21.51
C ARG A 176 -0.31 -16.68 -22.51
N PHE A 177 -0.92 -17.74 -23.02
CA PHE A 177 -0.42 -18.48 -24.17
C PHE A 177 -1.44 -18.49 -25.29
N PHE A 178 -0.94 -18.35 -26.51
CA PHE A 178 -1.70 -18.40 -27.74
C PHE A 178 -1.16 -19.55 -28.60
N GLY A 179 -2.06 -20.47 -28.94
CA GLY A 179 -1.79 -21.67 -29.71
C GLY A 179 -2.55 -21.69 -31.03
N LYS A 180 -3.02 -22.87 -31.42
CA LYS A 180 -3.78 -23.10 -32.64
C LYS A 180 -4.77 -24.24 -32.41
N PRO A 181 -6.07 -24.05 -32.66
CA PRO A 181 -7.06 -25.07 -32.39
C PRO A 181 -6.98 -26.20 -33.42
N ALA A 182 -7.31 -27.41 -32.97
CA ALA A 182 -7.47 -28.59 -33.79
C ALA A 182 -8.41 -29.58 -33.10
N HIS A 183 -8.98 -30.53 -33.84
CA HIS A 183 -9.81 -31.57 -33.24
C HIS A 183 -8.93 -32.57 -32.48
N SER A 184 -9.07 -32.63 -31.16
CA SER A 184 -8.14 -33.35 -30.26
C SER A 184 -7.96 -34.82 -30.60
N ALA A 185 -8.99 -35.48 -31.16
CA ALA A 185 -8.92 -36.89 -31.54
C ALA A 185 -8.58 -37.15 -33.02
N ALA A 186 -8.81 -36.18 -33.92
CA ALA A 186 -8.79 -36.44 -35.36
C ALA A 186 -7.55 -35.88 -36.03
N SER A 187 -7.04 -34.74 -35.54
CA SER A 187 -5.85 -34.09 -36.11
C SER A 187 -5.07 -33.31 -35.04
N PRO A 188 -4.78 -33.88 -33.86
CA PRO A 188 -4.09 -33.17 -32.78
C PRO A 188 -2.73 -32.60 -33.22
N GLU A 189 -2.03 -33.27 -34.14
CA GLU A 189 -0.75 -32.85 -34.70
C GLU A 189 -0.80 -31.54 -35.50
N GLN A 190 -2.01 -31.08 -35.89
CA GLN A 190 -2.20 -29.80 -36.58
C GLN A 190 -2.37 -28.62 -35.61
N GLY A 191 -2.54 -28.90 -34.31
CA GLY A 191 -2.78 -27.90 -33.26
C GLY A 191 -1.51 -27.53 -32.48
N ILE A 192 -1.62 -26.43 -31.74
CA ILE A 192 -0.62 -25.97 -30.76
C ILE A 192 -1.38 -25.72 -29.46
N ASN A 193 -1.07 -26.46 -28.40
CA ASN A 193 -1.88 -26.47 -27.19
C ASN A 193 -1.43 -25.40 -26.19
N ALA A 194 -2.23 -24.34 -26.05
CA ALA A 194 -1.96 -23.26 -25.09
C ALA A 194 -2.12 -23.72 -23.62
N LEU A 195 -3.04 -24.64 -23.34
CA LEU A 195 -3.22 -25.18 -21.98
C LEU A 195 -1.97 -25.98 -21.55
N ASP A 196 -1.39 -26.78 -22.46
CA ASP A 196 -0.16 -27.51 -22.16
C ASP A 196 0.98 -26.54 -21.80
N ALA A 197 1.07 -25.39 -22.45
CA ALA A 197 2.06 -24.37 -22.13
C ALA A 197 1.86 -23.82 -20.72
N VAL A 198 0.62 -23.51 -20.33
CA VAL A 198 0.31 -23.12 -18.93
C VAL A 198 0.68 -24.24 -17.95
N ILE A 199 0.35 -25.50 -18.24
CA ILE A 199 0.72 -26.64 -17.40
C ILE A 199 2.24 -26.75 -17.25
N GLN A 200 3.01 -26.52 -18.31
CA GLN A 200 4.48 -26.50 -18.23
C GLN A 200 5.01 -25.36 -17.35
N VAL A 201 4.33 -24.21 -17.31
CA VAL A 201 4.68 -23.14 -16.34
C VAL A 201 4.49 -23.63 -14.90
N PHE A 202 3.37 -24.28 -14.57
CA PHE A 202 3.14 -24.85 -13.23
C PHE A 202 4.18 -25.91 -12.88
N ASN A 203 4.54 -26.79 -13.83
CA ASN A 203 5.58 -27.80 -13.63
C ASN A 203 6.96 -27.16 -13.39
N GLY A 204 7.33 -26.15 -14.19
CA GLY A 204 8.58 -25.41 -14.01
C GLY A 204 8.64 -24.69 -12.66
N VAL A 205 7.52 -24.09 -12.23
CA VAL A 205 7.40 -23.49 -10.89
C VAL A 205 7.59 -24.54 -9.80
N ASN A 206 6.98 -25.72 -9.93
CA ASN A 206 7.12 -26.80 -8.93
C ASN A 206 8.57 -27.28 -8.81
N ALA A 207 9.30 -27.39 -9.92
CA ALA A 207 10.72 -27.69 -9.91
C ALA A 207 11.54 -26.55 -9.27
N LEU A 208 11.23 -25.28 -9.61
CA LEU A 208 11.93 -24.10 -9.09
C LEU A 208 11.84 -24.00 -7.56
N ARG A 209 10.76 -24.47 -6.94
CA ARG A 209 10.58 -24.42 -5.46
C ARG A 209 11.69 -25.14 -4.69
N GLN A 210 12.38 -26.11 -5.27
CA GLN A 210 13.53 -26.76 -4.63
C GLN A 210 14.75 -25.83 -4.53
N HIS A 211 14.79 -24.75 -5.31
CA HIS A 211 15.95 -23.88 -5.53
C HIS A 211 15.70 -22.41 -5.16
N VAL A 212 14.77 -22.17 -4.22
CA VAL A 212 14.50 -20.85 -3.62
C VAL A 212 14.63 -20.94 -2.10
N THR A 213 14.80 -19.78 -1.45
CA THR A 213 14.90 -19.70 0.01
C THR A 213 13.55 -19.91 0.70
N PRO A 214 13.52 -20.28 2.00
CA PRO A 214 12.29 -20.58 2.72
C PRO A 214 11.29 -19.42 2.87
N ASP A 215 11.70 -18.18 2.62
CA ASP A 215 10.85 -16.99 2.63
C ASP A 215 10.12 -16.76 1.30
N VAL A 216 10.61 -17.35 0.21
CA VAL A 216 10.01 -17.17 -1.12
C VAL A 216 8.68 -17.90 -1.23
N ARG A 217 7.67 -17.25 -1.79
CA ARG A 217 6.41 -17.87 -2.19
C ARG A 217 6.14 -17.58 -3.66
N ILE A 218 5.71 -18.61 -4.36
CA ILE A 218 5.18 -18.52 -5.72
C ILE A 218 3.79 -19.16 -5.63
N HIS A 219 2.74 -18.49 -6.06
CA HIS A 219 1.39 -19.08 -6.06
C HIS A 219 0.62 -18.55 -7.25
N GLY A 220 -0.22 -19.40 -7.84
CA GLY A 220 -0.98 -19.04 -9.01
C GLY A 220 -2.16 -19.95 -9.27
N ILE A 221 -3.03 -19.48 -10.16
CA ILE A 221 -4.25 -20.16 -10.61
C ILE A 221 -4.36 -20.09 -12.12
N ILE A 222 -5.05 -21.06 -12.73
CA ILE A 222 -5.44 -21.01 -14.14
C ILE A 222 -6.79 -20.28 -14.22
N THR A 223 -6.82 -19.13 -14.90
CA THR A 223 -8.03 -18.30 -15.06
C THR A 223 -8.80 -18.67 -16.32
N SER A 224 -8.12 -19.20 -17.34
CA SER A 224 -8.73 -19.78 -18.55
C SER A 224 -7.90 -20.96 -19.03
N GLY A 225 -8.56 -22.10 -19.26
CA GLY A 225 -7.91 -23.37 -19.61
C GLY A 225 -8.47 -24.06 -20.85
N GLY A 226 -9.22 -23.34 -21.68
CA GLY A 226 -9.94 -23.89 -22.84
C GLY A 226 -11.41 -24.22 -22.55
N ASP A 227 -12.21 -24.27 -23.63
CA ASP A 227 -13.68 -24.29 -23.55
C ASP A 227 -14.30 -25.70 -23.69
N ALA A 228 -13.62 -26.61 -24.38
CA ALA A 228 -14.14 -27.95 -24.66
C ALA A 228 -13.03 -29.00 -24.77
N PRO A 229 -13.22 -30.22 -24.20
CA PRO A 229 -12.17 -31.24 -24.14
C PRO A 229 -11.82 -31.85 -25.51
N ASN A 230 -12.71 -31.77 -26.49
CA ASN A 230 -12.50 -32.28 -27.85
C ASN A 230 -11.83 -31.27 -28.80
N ILE A 231 -11.45 -30.09 -28.30
CA ILE A 231 -10.75 -29.04 -29.05
C ILE A 231 -9.42 -28.76 -28.35
N VAL A 232 -8.33 -28.72 -29.12
CA VAL A 232 -7.02 -28.26 -28.62
C VAL A 232 -7.15 -26.78 -28.23
N PRO A 233 -6.89 -26.39 -26.97
CA PRO A 233 -7.03 -25.00 -26.53
C PRO A 233 -6.11 -24.05 -27.31
N GLU A 234 -6.70 -23.04 -27.96
CA GLU A 234 -5.96 -21.99 -28.67
C GLU A 234 -5.54 -20.83 -27.77
N PHE A 235 -6.15 -20.73 -26.58
CA PHE A 235 -5.83 -19.73 -25.58
C PHE A 235 -5.88 -20.36 -24.18
N ALA A 236 -4.94 -19.96 -23.32
CA ALA A 236 -4.97 -20.26 -21.90
C ALA A 236 -4.29 -19.13 -21.12
N GLU A 237 -4.77 -18.89 -19.91
CA GLU A 237 -4.30 -17.82 -19.02
C GLU A 237 -4.12 -18.34 -17.59
N ALA A 238 -3.08 -17.87 -16.91
CA ALA A 238 -2.87 -18.05 -15.49
C ALA A 238 -2.40 -16.75 -14.82
N LYS A 239 -2.77 -16.58 -13.55
CA LYS A 239 -2.29 -15.49 -12.69
C LYS A 239 -1.35 -16.03 -11.62
N PHE A 240 -0.26 -15.31 -11.36
CA PHE A 240 0.75 -15.65 -10.38
C PHE A 240 1.12 -14.44 -9.52
N TYR A 241 1.43 -14.69 -8.25
CA TYR A 241 2.19 -13.78 -7.41
C TYR A 241 3.55 -14.41 -7.09
N LEU A 242 4.60 -13.62 -7.27
CA LEU A 242 5.94 -13.91 -6.79
C LEU A 242 6.19 -13.08 -5.54
N ARG A 243 6.65 -13.69 -4.44
CA ARG A 243 6.86 -13.00 -3.17
C ARG A 243 8.20 -13.38 -2.55
N ALA A 244 8.91 -12.41 -2.00
CA ALA A 244 10.15 -12.60 -1.24
C ALA A 244 10.27 -11.56 -0.10
N ASN A 245 11.24 -11.74 0.80
CA ASN A 245 11.50 -10.76 1.85
C ASN A 245 12.02 -9.42 1.32
N THR A 246 12.69 -9.40 0.16
CA THR A 246 13.24 -8.18 -0.41
C THR A 246 12.93 -8.03 -1.89
N LYS A 247 12.88 -6.78 -2.36
CA LYS A 247 12.73 -6.36 -3.75
C LYS A 247 13.74 -7.05 -4.65
N LYS A 248 15.01 -6.99 -4.27
CA LYS A 248 16.11 -7.64 -4.99
C LYS A 248 15.86 -9.14 -5.17
N GLN A 249 15.44 -9.83 -4.12
CA GLN A 249 15.17 -11.27 -4.20
C GLN A 249 13.96 -11.60 -5.08
N VAL A 250 12.89 -10.80 -5.03
CA VAL A 250 11.72 -11.04 -5.90
C VAL A 250 12.02 -10.70 -7.37
N GLU A 251 12.88 -9.72 -7.63
CA GLU A 251 13.39 -9.41 -8.99
C GLU A 251 14.27 -10.54 -9.54
N GLU A 252 15.16 -11.12 -8.73
CA GLU A 252 15.93 -12.31 -9.11
C GLU A 252 15.02 -13.52 -9.38
N LEU A 253 13.98 -13.69 -8.56
CA LEU A 253 12.98 -14.73 -8.74
C LEU A 253 12.18 -14.53 -10.04
N ARG A 254 11.83 -13.29 -10.36
CA ARG A 254 11.15 -12.92 -11.61
C ARG A 254 11.93 -13.37 -12.83
N ILE A 255 13.24 -13.17 -12.87
CA ILE A 255 14.09 -13.64 -13.98
C ILE A 255 13.97 -15.16 -14.18
N LYS A 256 13.94 -15.95 -13.10
CA LYS A 256 13.76 -17.40 -13.18
C LYS A 256 12.36 -17.77 -13.69
N PHE A 257 11.34 -17.06 -13.23
CA PHE A 257 9.96 -17.25 -13.67
C PHE A 257 9.78 -16.93 -15.16
N ASP A 258 10.36 -15.83 -15.64
CA ASP A 258 10.31 -15.43 -17.06
C ASP A 258 10.93 -16.50 -17.96
N ASN A 259 12.03 -17.12 -17.51
CA ASN A 259 12.65 -18.23 -18.23
C ASN A 259 11.77 -19.49 -18.27
N ILE A 260 11.00 -19.76 -17.21
CA ILE A 260 10.01 -20.86 -17.20
C ILE A 260 8.91 -20.59 -18.23
N VAL A 261 8.34 -19.38 -18.25
CA VAL A 261 7.29 -19.01 -19.21
C VAL A 261 7.82 -19.10 -20.65
N LYS A 262 9.02 -18.58 -20.91
CA LYS A 262 9.67 -18.69 -22.22
C LYS A 262 9.92 -20.15 -22.61
N GLY A 263 10.41 -20.97 -21.68
CA GLY A 263 10.65 -22.40 -21.89
C GLY A 263 9.37 -23.17 -22.25
N ALA A 264 8.27 -22.91 -21.55
CA ALA A 264 6.97 -23.52 -21.82
C ALA A 264 6.44 -23.20 -23.23
N GLY A 265 6.62 -21.96 -23.69
CA GLY A 265 6.29 -21.58 -25.07
C GLY A 265 7.15 -22.34 -26.10
N LEU A 266 8.45 -22.46 -25.86
CA LEU A 266 9.37 -23.20 -26.74
C LEU A 266 9.06 -24.70 -26.79
N GLN A 267 8.68 -25.32 -25.67
CA GLN A 267 8.36 -26.75 -25.60
C GLN A 267 7.10 -27.11 -26.40
N THR A 268 6.12 -26.22 -26.40
CA THR A 268 4.78 -26.48 -26.97
C THR A 268 4.59 -25.87 -28.36
N GLY A 269 5.42 -24.90 -28.74
CA GLY A 269 5.24 -24.08 -29.93
C GLY A 269 4.25 -22.92 -29.72
N ALA A 270 3.68 -22.75 -28.52
CA ALA A 270 2.76 -21.66 -28.20
C ALA A 270 3.49 -20.32 -28.05
N ARG A 271 2.84 -19.23 -28.47
CA ARG A 271 3.32 -17.87 -28.24
C ARG A 271 2.93 -17.43 -26.84
N GLY A 272 3.92 -17.24 -25.96
CA GLY A 272 3.72 -16.75 -24.60
C GLY A 272 3.77 -15.23 -24.49
N GLU A 273 2.93 -14.68 -23.62
CA GLU A 273 2.96 -13.30 -23.17
C GLU A 273 2.99 -13.27 -21.64
N LEU A 274 3.84 -12.42 -21.09
CA LEU A 274 3.92 -12.16 -19.65
C LEU A 274 3.60 -10.70 -19.40
N ILE A 275 2.54 -10.47 -18.64
CA ILE A 275 1.94 -9.15 -18.43
C ILE A 275 1.96 -8.87 -16.93
N GLN A 276 2.26 -7.63 -16.56
CA GLN A 276 2.16 -7.15 -15.20
C GLN A 276 1.09 -6.05 -15.17
N GLU A 277 -0.13 -6.43 -14.77
CA GLU A 277 -1.31 -5.56 -14.78
C GLU A 277 -1.40 -4.70 -13.50
N GLU A 278 -0.73 -5.11 -12.41
CA GLU A 278 -0.67 -4.39 -11.14
C GLU A 278 0.77 -3.91 -10.86
N ASN A 279 0.93 -2.80 -10.14
CA ASN A 279 2.28 -2.35 -9.78
C ASN A 279 2.95 -3.38 -8.86
N SER A 280 4.29 -3.51 -8.97
CA SER A 280 5.04 -4.29 -7.99
C SER A 280 4.96 -3.60 -6.63
N VAL A 281 4.81 -4.39 -5.58
CA VAL A 281 4.91 -3.94 -4.19
C VAL A 281 6.32 -4.25 -3.70
N ASP A 282 7.04 -3.24 -3.22
CA ASP A 282 8.39 -3.43 -2.68
C ASP A 282 8.35 -3.79 -1.18
N ASP A 283 9.45 -4.33 -0.63
CA ASP A 283 9.62 -4.41 0.82
C ASP A 283 9.84 -3.01 1.43
N MET A 284 9.84 -2.95 2.76
CA MET A 284 9.96 -1.67 3.48
C MET A 284 11.40 -1.35 3.87
N VAL A 285 11.89 -0.18 3.46
CA VAL A 285 13.13 0.41 3.95
C VAL A 285 12.88 1.03 5.33
N MET A 286 13.24 0.29 6.37
CA MET A 286 13.01 0.70 7.76
C MET A 286 13.82 1.95 8.14
N THR A 287 13.17 2.94 8.74
CA THR A 287 13.81 4.14 9.32
C THR A 287 13.50 4.21 10.81
N ARG A 288 14.36 3.63 11.64
CA ARG A 288 14.09 3.38 13.07
C ARG A 288 13.99 4.66 13.88
N THR A 289 14.83 5.64 13.58
CA THR A 289 14.77 6.98 14.18
C THR A 289 13.41 7.65 13.98
N LEU A 290 12.79 7.49 12.80
CA LEU A 290 11.45 8.02 12.52
C LEU A 290 10.35 7.28 13.29
N ASP A 291 10.45 5.94 13.37
CA ASP A 291 9.57 5.12 14.20
C ASP A 291 9.66 5.50 15.69
N GLU A 292 10.86 5.77 16.21
CA GLU A 292 11.08 6.15 17.62
C GLU A 292 10.47 7.52 17.95
N ILE A 293 10.55 8.49 17.04
CA ILE A 293 9.88 9.80 17.20
C ILE A 293 8.36 9.60 17.25
N TYR A 294 7.81 8.75 16.38
CA TYR A 294 6.38 8.40 16.42
C TYR A 294 6.00 7.69 17.72
N ALA A 295 6.77 6.69 18.13
CA ALA A 295 6.50 5.92 19.34
C ALA A 295 6.52 6.80 20.59
N LYS A 296 7.51 7.69 20.72
CA LYS A 296 7.57 8.67 21.80
C LYS A 296 6.32 9.56 21.82
N ASN A 297 5.81 9.99 20.66
CA ASN A 297 4.60 10.80 20.59
C ASN A 297 3.33 10.03 20.97
N VAL A 298 3.26 8.73 20.66
CA VAL A 298 2.18 7.84 21.12
C VAL A 298 2.23 7.68 22.64
N GLU A 299 3.41 7.51 23.23
CA GLU A 299 3.62 7.39 24.67
C GLU A 299 3.32 8.71 25.41
N ASP A 300 3.76 9.85 24.87
CA ASP A 300 3.46 11.19 25.40
C ASP A 300 1.95 11.49 25.39
N LEU A 301 1.19 10.86 24.48
CA LEU A 301 -0.27 10.90 24.42
C LEU A 301 -0.96 9.92 25.39
N GLY A 302 -0.20 9.11 26.12
CA GLY A 302 -0.69 8.17 27.12
C GLY A 302 -1.06 6.78 26.59
N TYR A 303 -0.59 6.41 25.40
CA TYR A 303 -0.86 5.11 24.80
C TYR A 303 0.37 4.20 24.82
N GLU A 304 0.17 2.92 25.10
CA GLU A 304 1.21 1.91 24.95
C GLU A 304 1.51 1.65 23.47
N ILE A 305 2.77 1.37 23.14
CA ILE A 305 3.21 0.99 21.80
C ILE A 305 4.28 -0.11 21.86
N ASP A 306 4.17 -1.07 20.95
CA ASP A 306 5.18 -2.11 20.72
C ASP A 306 6.31 -1.55 19.83
N HIS A 307 7.48 -1.32 20.44
CA HIS A 307 8.70 -0.80 19.78
C HIS A 307 9.44 -1.82 18.93
N PHE A 308 9.19 -3.12 19.11
CA PHE A 308 9.95 -4.15 18.41
C PHE A 308 9.30 -4.52 17.08
N GLY A 309 7.98 -4.27 16.97
CA GLY A 309 7.17 -4.76 15.87
C GLY A 309 7.17 -6.30 15.85
N LYS A 310 6.22 -6.89 15.14
CA LYS A 310 6.34 -8.31 14.78
C LYS A 310 6.98 -8.42 13.41
N LYS A 311 7.64 -9.54 13.14
CA LYS A 311 7.98 -9.92 11.77
C LYS A 311 6.65 -10.10 11.02
N SER A 312 6.21 -9.07 10.32
CA SER A 312 4.99 -9.13 9.52
C SER A 312 5.27 -9.96 8.27
N ILE A 313 4.25 -10.68 7.83
CA ILE A 313 4.21 -11.38 6.54
C ILE A 313 3.26 -10.66 5.55
N GLY A 314 2.84 -9.44 5.92
CA GLY A 314 2.04 -8.57 5.07
C GLY A 314 2.88 -7.90 3.98
N SER A 315 2.19 -7.32 3.02
CA SER A 315 2.74 -6.53 1.92
C SER A 315 1.88 -5.30 1.77
N SER A 316 2.50 -4.17 1.48
CA SER A 316 1.80 -2.92 1.24
C SER A 316 2.67 -2.04 0.35
N ASP A 317 2.05 -1.33 -0.58
CA ASP A 317 2.74 -0.48 -1.56
C ASP A 317 3.41 0.76 -0.92
N VAL A 318 3.26 0.95 0.39
CA VAL A 318 4.09 1.88 1.18
C VAL A 318 5.58 1.54 1.08
N GLY A 319 5.91 0.26 0.84
CA GLY A 319 7.28 -0.18 0.58
C GLY A 319 7.89 0.60 -0.58
N ASN A 320 7.14 0.82 -1.66
CA ASN A 320 7.61 1.59 -2.81
C ASN A 320 7.96 3.04 -2.43
N VAL A 321 7.20 3.67 -1.54
CA VAL A 321 7.47 5.03 -1.03
C VAL A 321 8.74 5.04 -0.19
N SER A 322 8.90 4.03 0.69
CA SER A 322 10.08 3.91 1.53
C SER A 322 11.38 3.79 0.73
N TYR A 323 11.34 3.28 -0.50
CA TYR A 323 12.53 3.24 -1.36
C TYR A 323 13.00 4.61 -1.90
N VAL A 324 12.18 5.67 -1.77
CA VAL A 324 12.54 7.01 -2.28
C VAL A 324 12.58 8.10 -1.21
N VAL A 325 11.92 7.90 -0.06
CA VAL A 325 11.88 8.87 1.04
C VAL A 325 11.72 8.15 2.40
N PRO A 326 12.28 8.67 3.51
CA PRO A 326 12.01 8.15 4.85
C PRO A 326 10.50 8.03 5.10
N THR A 327 10.03 6.82 5.41
CA THR A 327 8.60 6.50 5.50
C THR A 327 8.30 5.61 6.69
N ILE A 328 7.17 5.84 7.36
CA ILE A 328 6.64 4.93 8.40
C ILE A 328 5.22 4.48 8.07
N GLN A 329 4.90 3.25 8.49
CA GLN A 329 3.55 2.68 8.56
C GLN A 329 3.42 1.90 9.88
N PRO A 330 3.40 2.59 11.03
CA PRO A 330 3.03 1.99 12.30
C PRO A 330 1.60 1.46 12.25
N SER A 331 1.26 0.65 13.24
CA SER A 331 -0.12 0.24 13.48
C SER A 331 -0.75 1.00 14.63
N PHE A 332 -2.06 1.22 14.57
CA PHE A 332 -2.87 1.79 15.65
C PHE A 332 -4.02 0.85 16.01
N ARG A 333 -4.28 0.69 17.30
CA ARG A 333 -5.26 -0.27 17.83
C ARG A 333 -6.69 0.19 17.58
N ILE A 334 -7.51 -0.68 17.00
CA ILE A 334 -8.95 -0.42 16.74
C ILE A 334 -9.89 -1.40 17.47
N SER A 335 -9.35 -2.31 18.27
CA SER A 335 -10.14 -3.27 19.07
C SER A 335 -9.44 -3.60 20.38
N LEU A 336 -10.22 -3.80 21.44
CA LEU A 336 -9.72 -4.31 22.72
C LEU A 336 -9.37 -5.80 22.64
N ASP A 337 -10.12 -6.56 21.86
CA ASP A 337 -9.83 -7.96 21.61
C ASP A 337 -8.89 -8.14 20.41
N LYS A 338 -8.19 -9.27 20.41
CA LYS A 338 -7.37 -9.67 19.26
C LYS A 338 -8.27 -9.91 18.05
N ILE A 339 -8.04 -9.14 16.99
CA ILE A 339 -8.74 -9.27 15.71
C ILE A 339 -7.73 -9.59 14.59
N VAL A 340 -8.22 -10.25 13.55
CA VAL A 340 -7.41 -10.61 12.37
C VAL A 340 -7.90 -9.79 11.19
N GLY A 341 -6.98 -9.16 10.45
CA GLY A 341 -7.31 -8.42 9.23
C GLY A 341 -8.07 -9.29 8.23
N HIS A 342 -8.86 -8.65 7.37
CA HIS A 342 -9.62 -9.30 6.29
C HIS A 342 -10.70 -10.26 6.82
N THR A 343 -11.22 -9.99 8.02
CA THR A 343 -12.34 -10.73 8.63
C THR A 343 -13.50 -9.79 8.96
N GLU A 344 -14.70 -10.37 9.11
CA GLU A 344 -15.89 -9.61 9.49
C GLU A 344 -15.71 -8.93 10.86
N GLY A 345 -14.97 -9.56 11.79
CA GLY A 345 -14.64 -8.94 13.08
C GLY A 345 -13.79 -7.68 12.94
N PHE A 346 -12.86 -7.63 12.00
CA PHE A 346 -12.05 -6.44 11.74
C PHE A 346 -12.87 -5.33 11.09
N LYS A 347 -13.74 -5.69 10.13
CA LYS A 347 -14.71 -4.75 9.53
C LYS A 347 -15.64 -4.14 10.59
N GLN A 348 -16.13 -4.93 11.54
CA GLN A 348 -16.96 -4.42 12.64
C GLN A 348 -16.15 -3.52 13.57
N ALA A 349 -14.88 -3.85 13.84
CA ALA A 349 -14.01 -3.01 14.64
C ALA A 349 -13.74 -1.66 13.96
N SER A 350 -13.61 -1.61 12.62
CA SER A 350 -13.27 -0.40 11.88
C SER A 350 -14.39 0.66 11.79
N CYS A 351 -15.63 0.30 12.16
CA CYS A 351 -16.75 1.24 12.35
C CYS A 351 -17.23 1.33 13.81
N SER A 352 -16.56 0.65 14.74
CA SER A 352 -16.92 0.68 16.16
C SER A 352 -16.61 2.04 16.78
N GLU A 353 -17.23 2.36 17.91
CA GLU A 353 -16.91 3.56 18.69
C GLU A 353 -15.41 3.63 19.03
N TYR A 354 -14.82 2.50 19.45
CA TYR A 354 -13.40 2.42 19.76
C TYR A 354 -12.53 2.65 18.50
N GLY A 355 -12.89 2.03 17.37
CA GLY A 355 -12.20 2.23 16.09
C GLY A 355 -12.27 3.67 15.60
N LEU A 356 -13.43 4.33 15.73
CA LEU A 356 -13.61 5.73 15.36
C LEU A 356 -12.89 6.69 16.32
N GLU A 357 -12.87 6.42 17.62
CA GLU A 357 -12.08 7.22 18.57
C GLU A 357 -10.57 7.10 18.32
N SER A 358 -10.10 5.99 17.76
CA SER A 358 -8.68 5.81 17.43
C SER A 358 -8.15 6.89 16.46
N ILE A 359 -9.04 7.47 15.63
CA ILE A 359 -8.72 8.57 14.71
C ILE A 359 -8.10 9.74 15.46
N ARG A 360 -8.61 10.06 16.66
CA ARG A 360 -8.19 11.22 17.45
C ARG A 360 -6.73 11.12 17.88
N PHE A 361 -6.33 10.00 18.49
CA PHE A 361 -4.96 9.90 18.98
C PHE A 361 -3.98 9.63 17.84
N CYS A 362 -4.37 8.82 16.86
CA CYS A 362 -3.51 8.47 15.73
C CYS A 362 -3.16 9.72 14.90
N SER A 363 -4.16 10.57 14.61
CA SER A 363 -3.91 11.83 13.90
C SER A 363 -3.00 12.79 14.68
N LYS A 364 -3.17 12.87 16.02
CA LYS A 364 -2.26 13.66 16.88
C LYS A 364 -0.83 13.12 16.84
N ALA A 365 -0.64 11.81 16.98
CA ALA A 365 0.69 11.19 16.95
C ALA A 365 1.42 11.50 15.64
N LEU A 366 0.75 11.28 14.49
CA LEU A 366 1.31 11.58 13.17
C LEU A 366 1.63 13.08 12.99
N ALA A 367 0.70 13.96 13.39
CA ALA A 367 0.90 15.40 13.28
C ALA A 367 2.02 15.92 14.19
N TYR A 368 2.20 15.34 15.38
CA TYR A 368 3.27 15.70 16.31
C TYR A 368 4.63 15.22 15.82
N THR A 369 4.72 14.01 15.25
CA THR A 369 5.94 13.52 14.59
C THR A 369 6.38 14.47 13.48
N ALA A 370 5.45 14.89 12.62
CA ALA A 370 5.73 15.86 11.57
C ALA A 370 6.18 17.21 12.13
N LEU A 371 5.50 17.73 13.14
CA LEU A 371 5.83 19.00 13.79
C LEU A 371 7.25 18.99 14.37
N GLU A 372 7.65 17.92 15.05
CA GLU A 372 9.01 17.80 15.61
C GLU A 372 10.08 17.88 14.52
N LEU A 373 9.86 17.21 13.39
CA LEU A 373 10.78 17.21 12.26
C LEU A 373 10.82 18.54 11.49
N ILE A 374 9.74 19.33 11.56
CA ILE A 374 9.73 20.70 11.06
C ILE A 374 10.53 21.64 11.99
N LEU A 375 10.39 21.47 13.31
CA LEU A 375 11.00 22.35 14.29
C LEU A 375 12.49 22.05 14.54
N ASP A 376 12.89 20.78 14.45
CA ASP A 376 14.26 20.33 14.68
C ASP A 376 14.90 19.79 13.39
N LYS A 377 15.68 20.67 12.75
CA LYS A 377 16.44 20.32 11.55
C LYS A 377 17.46 19.20 11.80
N ASN A 378 18.08 19.15 12.97
CA ASN A 378 19.10 18.13 13.25
C ASN A 378 18.45 16.75 13.35
N LEU A 379 17.27 16.68 13.97
CA LEU A 379 16.47 15.46 14.05
C LEU A 379 16.06 14.96 12.65
N LEU A 380 15.65 15.87 11.75
CA LEU A 380 15.34 15.52 10.37
C LEU A 380 16.57 14.98 9.61
N GLU A 381 17.75 15.59 9.78
CA GLU A 381 18.99 15.10 9.16
C GLU A 381 19.42 13.73 9.73
N GLU A 382 19.17 13.48 11.02
CA GLU A 382 19.38 12.16 11.63
C GLU A 382 18.47 11.09 11.01
N VAL A 383 17.18 11.39 10.86
CA VAL A 383 16.20 10.53 10.18
C VAL A 383 16.66 10.21 8.75
N LYS A 384 17.08 11.22 8.00
CA LYS A 384 17.58 11.03 6.63
C LYS A 384 18.85 10.19 6.60
N LYS A 385 19.74 10.33 7.58
CA LYS A 385 20.98 9.55 7.66
C LYS A 385 20.68 8.07 7.96
N ASP A 386 19.86 7.79 8.96
CA ASP A 386 19.41 6.42 9.30
C ASP A 386 18.75 5.76 8.08
N TYR A 387 17.84 6.48 7.43
CA TYR A 387 17.21 6.05 6.19
C TYR A 387 18.24 5.65 5.11
N GLN A 388 19.23 6.50 4.84
CA GLN A 388 20.26 6.22 3.84
C GLN A 388 21.14 5.01 4.21
N GLU A 389 21.40 4.79 5.50
CA GLU A 389 22.12 3.61 5.98
C GLU A 389 21.31 2.32 5.80
N SER A 390 20.00 2.38 6.03
CA SER A 390 19.08 1.26 5.83
C SER A 390 18.88 0.95 4.34
N LEU A 391 18.71 1.97 3.49
CA LEU A 391 18.57 1.80 2.03
C LEU A 391 19.80 1.13 1.42
N LYS A 392 21.01 1.53 1.83
CA LYS A 392 22.27 0.93 1.35
C LYS A 392 22.41 -0.56 1.65
N LYS A 393 21.71 -1.08 2.66
CA LYS A 393 21.72 -2.52 3.00
C LYS A 393 20.84 -3.36 2.08
N LEU A 394 19.90 -2.72 1.36
CA LEU A 394 18.87 -3.38 0.54
C LEU A 394 19.17 -3.33 -0.97
N ILE A 395 20.00 -2.39 -1.42
CA ILE A 395 20.41 -2.22 -2.83
C ILE A 395 21.61 -3.13 -3.18
#